data_AF-A0A7V9R374-F1
#
_entry.id   AF-A0A7V9R374-F1
#
_cell.length_a   1.000
_cell.length_b   1.000
_cell.length_c   1.000
_cell.angle_alpha   90.00
_cell.angle_beta   90.00
_cell.angle_gamma   90.00
#
_symmetry.space_group_name_H-M   'P 1'
#
loop_
_entity.id
_entity.type
_entity.pdbx_description
1 polymer ?
#
loop_
_entity_poly.entity_id
_entity_poly.type
_entity_poly.pdbx_seq_one_letter_code
_entity_poly.pdbx_strand_id
1 'polypeptide(L)'
;FQAFVGREQCGGLPTSPLRWHISLRGPGRIPTWGETVEVAHQLRPGVPSAIGVPPCSLWLNLHPHVLRLWEVADDALLEEWRVNARGDTPT
;
A
#
# COMPACT_ATOMS: atom_id res chain seq x y z
N PHE A 1 8.27 -9.28 -13.08
CA PHE A 1 7.90 -8.34 -12.00
C PHE A 1 8.57 -8.79 -10.72
N GLN A 2 8.82 -7.86 -9.79
CA GLN A 2 9.27 -8.20 -8.44
C GLN A 2 8.16 -7.83 -7.48
N ALA A 3 7.77 -8.75 -6.62
CA ALA A 3 6.77 -8.52 -5.58
C ALA A 3 7.40 -8.78 -4.22
N PHE A 4 7.15 -7.88 -3.27
CA PHE A 4 7.52 -8.05 -1.88
C PHE A 4 6.26 -7.97 -1.03
N VAL A 5 6.02 -9.01 -0.24
CA VAL A 5 4.98 -9.00 0.79
C VAL A 5 5.64 -8.69 2.13
N GLY A 6 5.09 -7.71 2.84
CA GLY A 6 5.65 -7.23 4.09
C GLY A 6 4.58 -6.97 5.12
N ARG A 7 5.05 -6.80 6.36
CA ARG A 7 4.28 -6.20 7.44
C ARG A 7 5.02 -4.99 7.97
N GLU A 8 4.29 -3.92 8.26
CA GLU A 8 4.86 -2.71 8.87
C GLU A 8 4.01 -2.23 10.04
N GLN A 9 4.64 -1.59 11.03
CA GLN A 9 3.93 -0.93 12.12
C GLN A 9 3.26 0.35 11.61
N CYS A 10 1.98 0.52 11.90
CA CYS A 10 1.25 1.75 11.58
C CYS A 10 0.97 2.57 12.85
N GLY A 11 1.39 3.84 12.88
CA GLY A 11 1.09 4.76 13.99
C GLY A 11 2.26 5.08 14.93
N GLY A 12 3.49 4.67 14.59
CA GLY A 12 4.72 5.14 15.24
C GLY A 12 4.97 4.65 16.68
N LEU A 13 4.07 3.84 17.25
CA LEU A 13 4.22 3.26 18.58
C LEU A 13 4.70 1.81 18.49
N PRO A 14 5.50 1.30 19.45
CA PRO A 14 5.92 -0.10 19.48
C PRO A 14 4.75 -1.10 19.58
N THR A 15 3.60 -0.65 20.12
CA THR A 15 2.37 -1.43 20.27
C THR A 15 1.43 -1.32 19.08
N SER A 16 1.78 -0.53 18.07
CA SER A 16 0.99 -0.36 16.87
C SER A 16 0.76 -1.69 16.16
N PRO A 17 -0.45 -1.94 15.64
CA PRO A 17 -0.74 -3.14 14.86
C PRO A 17 0.15 -3.19 13.61
N LEU A 18 0.50 -4.43 13.23
CA LEU A 18 1.26 -4.71 12.02
C LEU A 18 0.31 -4.90 10.83
N ARG A 19 0.42 -4.02 9.84
CA ARG A 19 -0.33 -3.99 8.58
C ARG A 19 0.32 -4.81 7.50
N TRP A 20 -0.45 -5.59 6.74
CA TRP A 20 0.04 -6.25 5.53
C TRP A 20 0.04 -5.32 4.32
N HIS A 21 1.10 -5.40 3.52
CA HIS A 21 1.18 -4.71 2.25
C HIS A 21 1.95 -5.52 1.21
N ILE A 22 1.71 -5.22 -0.07
CA ILE A 22 2.46 -5.75 -1.20
C ILE A 22 3.07 -4.58 -1.96
N SER A 23 4.39 -4.58 -2.12
CA SER A 23 5.08 -3.69 -3.05
C SER A 23 5.35 -4.43 -4.34
N LEU A 24 4.77 -3.97 -5.45
CA LEU A 24 4.89 -4.57 -6.77
C LEU A 24 5.64 -3.63 -7.72
N ARG A 25 6.74 -4.12 -8.29
CA ARG A 25 7.59 -3.38 -9.23
C ARG A 25 7.61 -4.04 -10.60
N GLY A 26 7.42 -3.24 -11.64
CA GLY A 26 7.62 -3.66 -13.01
C GLY A 26 9.02 -3.37 -13.57
N PRO A 27 9.46 -4.14 -14.58
CA PRO A 27 10.75 -3.94 -15.23
C PRO A 27 10.67 -2.71 -16.15
N GLY A 28 11.01 -1.54 -15.63
CA GLY A 28 11.03 -0.28 -16.39
C GLY A 28 9.64 0.27 -16.76
N ARG A 29 8.56 -0.27 -16.17
CA ARG A 29 7.19 0.23 -16.33
C ARG A 29 6.33 -0.06 -15.12
N ILE A 30 5.25 0.70 -14.95
CA ILE A 30 4.21 0.40 -13.98
C ILE A 30 3.60 -0.98 -14.34
N PRO A 31 3.38 -1.88 -13.36
CA PRO A 31 2.63 -3.12 -13.57
C PRO A 31 1.24 -2.84 -14.15
N THR A 32 0.80 -3.70 -15.06
CA THR A 32 -0.57 -3.66 -15.57
C THR A 32 -1.54 -4.05 -14.47
N TRP A 33 -2.82 -3.73 -14.67
CA TRP A 33 -3.86 -4.16 -13.74
C TRP A 33 -3.93 -5.70 -13.61
N GLY A 34 -3.82 -6.44 -14.72
CA GLY A 34 -3.82 -7.90 -14.70
C GLY A 34 -2.67 -8.49 -13.88
N GLU A 35 -1.45 -7.99 -14.07
CA GLU A 35 -0.26 -8.39 -13.29
C GLU A 35 -0.43 -8.07 -11.80
N THR A 36 -1.08 -6.95 -11.50
CA THR A 36 -1.34 -6.49 -10.13
C THR A 36 -2.33 -7.42 -9.42
N VAL A 37 -3.44 -7.74 -10.08
CA VAL A 37 -4.49 -8.62 -9.56
C VAL A 37 -3.96 -10.05 -9.37
N GLU A 38 -3.21 -10.56 -10.34
CA GLU A 38 -2.61 -11.89 -10.26
C GLU A 38 -1.70 -12.00 -9.04
N VAL A 39 -0.78 -11.05 -8.85
CA VAL A 39 0.13 -11.04 -7.70
C VAL A 39 -0.63 -10.90 -6.39
N ALA A 40 -1.64 -10.03 -6.32
CA ALA A 40 -2.43 -9.84 -5.12
C ALA A 40 -3.11 -11.15 -4.68
N HIS A 41 -3.75 -11.87 -5.62
CA HIS A 41 -4.42 -13.13 -5.32
C HIS A 41 -3.47 -14.29 -5.06
N GLN A 42 -2.27 -14.29 -5.65
CA GLN A 42 -1.24 -15.29 -5.34
C GLN A 42 -0.65 -15.11 -3.94
N LEU A 43 -0.33 -13.87 -3.55
CA LEU A 43 0.34 -13.58 -2.28
C LEU A 43 -0.64 -13.48 -1.10
N ARG A 44 -1.88 -13.04 -1.34
CA ARG A 44 -2.92 -12.83 -0.33
C ARG A 44 -4.28 -13.36 -0.85
N PRO A 45 -4.43 -14.69 -1.00
CA PRO A 45 -5.66 -15.28 -1.51
C PRO A 45 -6.85 -14.95 -0.59
N GLY A 46 -7.98 -14.56 -1.19
CA GLY A 46 -9.23 -14.26 -0.47
C GLY A 46 -9.25 -12.92 0.27
N VAL A 47 -8.17 -12.13 0.23
CA VAL A 47 -8.06 -10.86 0.94
C VAL A 47 -8.16 -9.69 -0.04
N PRO A 48 -9.18 -8.82 0.08
CA PRO A 48 -9.26 -7.63 -0.74
C PRO A 48 -8.10 -6.67 -0.45
N SER A 49 -7.54 -6.09 -1.51
CA SER A 49 -6.46 -5.12 -1.43
C SER A 49 -6.80 -3.86 -2.22
N ALA A 50 -6.28 -2.71 -1.79
CA ALA A 50 -6.49 -1.41 -2.42
C ALA A 50 -5.18 -0.67 -2.64
N ILE A 51 -5.12 0.13 -3.71
CA ILE A 51 -4.01 1.04 -4.01
C ILE A 51 -4.48 2.44 -3.65
N GLY A 52 -3.97 2.97 -2.54
CA GLY A 52 -4.19 4.36 -2.15
C GLY A 52 -3.27 5.29 -2.94
N VAL A 53 -3.81 6.41 -3.42
CA VAL A 53 -3.03 7.51 -4.00
C VAL A 53 -3.05 8.65 -2.98
N PRO A 54 -2.05 8.76 -2.08
CA PRO A 54 -2.05 9.81 -1.07
C PRO A 54 -1.79 11.19 -1.70
N PRO A 55 -1.97 12.30 -0.96
CA PRO A 55 -1.47 13.61 -1.37
C PRO A 55 0.02 13.57 -1.74
N CYS A 56 0.45 14.36 -2.73
CA CYS A 56 1.84 14.37 -3.21
C CYS A 56 2.87 14.65 -2.10
N SER A 57 2.51 15.44 -1.09
CA SER A 57 3.34 15.72 0.09
C SER A 57 3.67 14.48 0.92
N LEU A 58 2.91 13.39 0.76
CA LEU A 58 3.09 12.10 1.44
C LEU A 58 3.65 11.02 0.50
N TRP A 59 4.05 11.37 -0.71
CA TRP A 59 4.59 10.39 -1.66
C TRP A 59 5.99 9.93 -1.23
N LEU A 60 6.05 8.75 -0.63
CA LEU A 60 7.31 8.06 -0.31
C LEU A 60 7.80 7.15 -1.44
N ASN A 61 7.36 7.36 -2.69
CA ASN A 61 7.75 6.53 -3.82
C ASN A 61 9.22 6.77 -4.19
N LEU A 62 10.13 6.20 -3.40
CA LEU A 62 11.57 6.19 -3.60
C LEU A 62 11.97 5.50 -4.91
N HIS A 63 11.14 4.58 -5.40
CA HIS A 63 11.42 3.79 -6.59
C HIS A 63 10.43 4.10 -7.72
N PRO A 64 10.93 4.39 -8.93
CA PRO A 64 10.06 4.51 -10.09
C PRO A 64 9.40 3.16 -10.37
N HIS A 65 8.13 3.22 -10.75
CA HIS A 65 7.34 2.06 -11.18
C HIS A 65 6.91 1.05 -10.10
N VAL A 66 6.81 1.51 -8.84
CA VAL A 66 6.27 0.71 -7.75
C VAL A 66 4.81 1.06 -7.50
N LEU A 67 3.97 0.02 -7.42
CA LEU A 67 2.62 0.10 -6.86
C LEU A 67 2.65 -0.52 -5.47
N ARG A 68 1.96 0.11 -4.51
CA ARG A 68 1.78 -0.42 -3.17
C ARG A 68 0.31 -0.76 -2.95
N LEU A 69 0.06 -2.03 -2.67
CA LEU A 69 -1.26 -2.55 -2.33
C LEU A 69 -1.32 -2.72 -0.81
N TRP A 70 -2.47 -2.34 -0.25
CA TRP A 70 -2.77 -2.45 1.16
C TRP A 70 -3.97 -3.35 1.37
N GLU A 71 -3.92 -4.23 2.35
CA GLU A 71 -5.08 -4.99 2.77
C GLU A 71 -6.14 -4.05 3.37
N VAL A 72 -7.40 -4.19 2.95
CA VAL A 72 -8.49 -3.33 3.45
C VAL A 72 -9.11 -3.84 4.76
N ALA A 73 -8.78 -5.05 5.18
CA ALA A 73 -9.13 -5.59 6.50
C ALA A 73 -8.15 -5.04 7.58
N ASP A 74 -7.96 -3.73 7.59
CA ASP A 74 -7.05 -3.01 8.50
C ASP A 74 -7.71 -1.70 8.97
N ASP A 75 -8.21 -1.69 10.20
CA ASP A 75 -8.87 -0.53 10.78
C ASP A 75 -7.94 0.69 10.89
N ALA A 76 -6.64 0.48 11.12
CA ALA A 76 -5.68 1.57 11.17
C ALA A 76 -5.46 2.20 9.78
N LEU A 77 -5.50 1.40 8.71
CA LEU A 77 -5.43 1.90 7.32
C LEU A 77 -6.65 2.72 7.00
N LEU A 78 -7.83 2.19 7.35
CA LEU A 78 -9.08 2.89 7.10
C LEU A 78 -9.12 4.22 7.85
N GLU A 79 -8.62 4.26 9.08
CA GLU A 79 -8.54 5.52 9.83
C GLU A 79 -7.51 6.50 9.25
N GLU A 80 -6.32 6.02 8.91
CA GLU A 80 -5.30 6.83 8.22
C GLU A 80 -5.86 7.44 6.93
N TRP A 81 -6.61 6.66 6.15
CA TRP A 81 -7.22 7.13 4.91
C TRP A 81 -8.34 8.13 5.15
N ARG A 82 -9.12 8.01 6.24
CA ARG A 82 -10.09 9.04 6.65
C ARG A 82 -9.41 10.35 7.02
N VAL A 83 -8.26 10.29 7.68
CA VAL A 83 -7.45 11.49 7.99
C VAL A 83 -6.90 12.10 6.71
N ASN A 84 -6.24 11.31 5.86
CA ASN A 84 -5.67 11.77 4.59
C ASN A 84 -6.73 12.34 3.63
N ALA A 85 -7.96 11.81 3.65
CA ALA A 85 -9.07 12.28 2.83
C ALA A 85 -9.48 13.73 3.12
N ARG A 86 -9.05 14.32 4.23
CA ARG A 86 -9.24 15.75 4.52
C ARG A 86 -8.40 16.66 3.62
N GLY A 87 -7.35 16.11 3.00
CA GLY A 87 -6.44 16.87 2.15
C GLY A 87 -5.50 17.79 2.93
N ASP A 88 -5.31 17.53 4.23
CA ASP A 88 -4.42 18.31 5.08
C ASP A 88 -2.98 18.21 4.56
N THR A 89 -2.30 19.35 4.47
CA THR A 89 -0.88 19.38 4.10
C THR A 89 -0.05 19.23 5.37
N PRO A 90 0.91 18.29 5.44
CA PRO A 90 1.81 18.17 6.58
C PRO A 90 2.53 19.51 6.82
N THR A 91 2.46 20.02 8.05
CA THR A 91 3.20 21.21 8.51
C THR A 91 4.62 20.87 8.88
#